data_AF-A0A831XWT1-F1
#
_entry.id   AF-A0A831XWT1-F1
#
_cell.length_a   1.000
_cell.length_b   1.000
_cell.length_c   1.000
_cell.angle_alpha   90.00
_cell.angle_beta   90.00
_cell.angle_gamma   90.00
#
_symmetry.space_group_name_H-M   'P 1'
#
loop_
_entity.id
_entity.type
_entity.pdbx_description
1 polymer ?
#
loop_
_entity_poly.entity_id
_entity_poly.type
_entity_poly.pdbx_seq_one_letter_code
_entity_poly.pdbx_strand_id
1 'polypeptide(L)'
;YNMVGFQTKLTYAEQKRVFRAIPGLERAEFVRLGSIHRNTFVCAPEVLEPTLQMKNDPLLFLAGQLSGVEGYVESTAMGLLAGINGALLATGKGPVVPPPETAHGALIRHLTATDPKHFQPSNVNFGLFPPLTAKMRKRDRGPFRARIALLALEDWIKTQVG
;
A
#
# COMPACT_ATOMS: atom_id res chain seq x y z
N TYR A 1 -17.23 4.12 20.41
CA TYR A 1 -17.25 2.93 19.55
C TYR A 1 -17.27 3.36 18.08
N ASN A 2 -16.59 2.62 17.20
CA ASN A 2 -16.61 2.89 15.75
C ASN A 2 -17.29 1.74 15.01
N MET A 3 -18.01 2.06 13.94
CA MET A 3 -18.61 1.06 13.04
C MET A 3 -17.60 0.69 11.95
N VAL A 4 -17.00 -0.51 12.05
CA VAL A 4 -16.01 -1.00 11.08
C VAL A 4 -16.69 -1.41 9.78
N GLY A 5 -16.19 -0.95 8.63
CA GLY A 5 -16.72 -1.28 7.30
C GLY A 5 -17.91 -0.43 6.84
N PHE A 6 -18.19 0.68 7.53
CA PHE A 6 -19.30 1.59 7.21
C PHE A 6 -18.84 2.90 6.54
N GLN A 7 -17.72 2.89 5.80
CA GLN A 7 -17.34 4.04 4.96
C GLN A 7 -18.41 4.28 3.89
N THR A 8 -18.90 5.50 3.75
CA THR A 8 -20.08 5.78 2.90
C THR A 8 -20.07 7.19 2.30
N LYS A 9 -20.72 7.32 1.13
CA LYS A 9 -21.05 8.60 0.47
C LYS A 9 -22.45 9.10 0.82
N LEU A 10 -23.22 8.37 1.65
CA LEU A 10 -24.58 8.77 2.02
C LEU A 10 -24.58 10.12 2.73
N THR A 11 -25.65 10.89 2.52
CA THR A 11 -25.89 12.10 3.30
C THR A 11 -26.03 11.75 4.78
N TYR A 12 -25.76 12.69 5.67
CA TYR A 12 -25.84 12.45 7.12
C TYR A 12 -27.23 12.02 7.58
N ALA A 13 -28.29 12.52 6.94
CA ALA A 13 -29.66 12.07 7.20
C ALA A 13 -29.84 10.59 6.87
N GLU A 14 -29.37 10.16 5.70
CA GLU A 14 -29.48 8.76 5.27
C GLU A 14 -28.60 7.82 6.09
N GLN A 15 -27.42 8.25 6.51
CA GLN A 15 -26.60 7.48 7.44
C GLN A 15 -27.33 7.23 8.76
N LYS A 16 -27.92 8.26 9.37
CA LYS A 16 -28.70 8.08 10.62
C LYS A 16 -29.89 7.14 10.41
N ARG A 17 -30.59 7.25 9.29
CA ARG A 17 -31.74 6.39 8.96
C ARG A 17 -31.33 4.93 8.81
N VAL A 18 -30.29 4.66 8.03
CA VAL A 18 -29.81 3.29 7.76
C VAL A 18 -29.14 2.69 8.99
N PHE A 19 -28.30 3.43 9.72
CA PHE A 19 -27.59 2.87 10.87
C PHE A 19 -28.53 2.52 12.03
N ARG A 20 -29.64 3.26 12.20
CA ARG A 20 -30.69 2.93 13.19
C ARG A 20 -31.54 1.72 12.83
N ALA A 21 -31.46 1.23 11.58
CA ALA A 21 -32.11 -0.01 11.19
C ALA A 21 -31.32 -1.26 11.65
N ILE A 22 -30.10 -1.08 12.14
CA ILE A 22 -29.28 -2.18 12.69
C ILE A 22 -29.78 -2.48 14.11
N PRO A 23 -30.15 -3.74 14.42
CA PRO A 23 -30.57 -4.13 15.76
C PRO A 23 -29.56 -3.72 16.83
N GLY A 24 -30.05 -3.04 17.88
CA GLY A 24 -29.23 -2.50 18.97
C GLY A 24 -28.71 -1.08 18.75
N LEU A 25 -28.91 -0.47 17.57
CA LEU A 25 -28.54 0.92 17.26
C LEU A 25 -29.75 1.85 17.07
N GLU A 26 -30.96 1.40 17.38
CA GLU A 26 -32.22 2.11 17.09
C GLU A 26 -32.26 3.50 17.74
N ARG A 27 -31.67 3.61 18.94
CA ARG A 27 -31.58 4.86 19.71
C ARG A 27 -30.15 5.41 19.80
N ALA A 28 -29.24 4.94 18.96
CA ALA A 28 -27.85 5.39 18.99
C ALA A 28 -27.74 6.88 18.66
N GLU A 29 -26.84 7.55 19.39
CA GLU A 29 -26.39 8.91 19.09
C GLU A 29 -25.05 8.85 18.34
N PHE A 30 -25.03 9.42 17.14
CA PHE A 30 -23.84 9.42 16.29
C PHE A 30 -23.09 10.73 16.47
N VAL A 31 -22.03 10.71 17.28
CA VAL A 31 -21.14 11.86 17.52
C VAL A 31 -20.37 12.25 16.25
N ARG A 32 -20.04 11.27 15.41
CA ARG A 32 -19.37 11.48 14.12
C ARG A 32 -19.96 10.55 13.06
N LEU A 33 -20.36 11.11 11.93
CA LEU A 33 -20.88 10.38 10.77
C LEU A 33 -19.78 10.16 9.73
N GLY A 34 -19.96 9.14 8.90
CA GLY A 34 -19.03 8.78 7.85
C GLY A 34 -18.94 9.90 6.81
N SER A 35 -17.73 10.14 6.32
CA SER A 35 -17.48 11.04 5.21
C SER A 35 -16.43 10.40 4.31
N ILE A 36 -16.50 10.66 3.01
CA ILE A 36 -15.36 10.37 2.15
C ILE A 36 -14.32 11.45 2.35
N HIS A 37 -13.11 11.03 2.69
CA HIS A 37 -11.98 11.92 2.80
C HIS A 37 -11.33 12.08 1.43
N ARG A 38 -10.94 13.31 1.11
CA ARG A 38 -10.13 13.60 -0.06
C ARG A 38 -8.69 13.20 0.27
N ASN A 39 -8.16 12.19 -0.42
CA ASN A 39 -6.75 11.82 -0.30
C ASN A 39 -5.94 12.62 -1.31
N THR A 40 -4.83 13.20 -0.84
CA THR A 40 -3.83 13.84 -1.71
C THR A 40 -2.72 12.83 -1.95
N PHE A 41 -2.43 12.55 -3.22
CA PHE A 41 -1.38 11.65 -3.66
C PHE A 41 -0.86 12.10 -5.03
N VAL A 42 0.36 11.71 -5.37
CA VAL A 42 0.94 11.96 -6.71
C VAL A 42 0.60 10.83 -7.67
N CYS A 43 0.59 11.10 -8.98
CA CYS A 43 0.55 10.03 -9.98
C CYS A 43 1.91 9.30 -10.00
N ALA A 44 2.09 8.35 -9.09
CA ALA A 44 3.37 7.70 -8.84
C ALA A 44 4.03 7.11 -10.10
N PRO A 45 3.31 6.46 -11.05
CA PRO A 45 3.95 5.93 -12.25
C PRO A 45 4.59 7.02 -13.13
N GLU A 46 4.10 8.26 -13.05
CA GLU A 46 4.67 9.39 -13.81
C GLU A 46 5.86 10.02 -13.12
N VAL A 47 5.89 10.03 -11.78
CA VAL A 47 6.84 10.88 -11.03
C VAL A 47 7.83 10.11 -10.16
N LEU A 48 7.61 8.83 -9.86
CA LEU A 48 8.47 8.03 -8.98
C LEU A 48 9.24 6.95 -9.71
N GLU A 49 10.49 6.76 -9.30
CA GLU A 49 11.30 5.58 -9.57
C GLU A 49 10.96 4.44 -8.59
N PRO A 50 11.30 3.17 -8.90
CA PRO A 50 11.07 2.03 -7.99
C PRO A 50 11.79 2.14 -6.64
N THR A 51 12.76 3.05 -6.53
CA THR A 51 13.49 3.37 -5.30
C THR A 51 12.77 4.41 -4.42
N LEU A 52 11.57 4.86 -4.84
CA LEU A 52 10.79 5.97 -4.27
C LEU A 52 11.38 7.37 -4.48
N GLN A 53 12.45 7.48 -5.28
CA GLN A 53 13.01 8.76 -5.71
C GLN A 53 12.08 9.43 -6.72
N MET A 54 12.03 10.76 -6.71
CA MET A 54 11.39 11.52 -7.77
C MET A 54 12.23 11.44 -9.05
N LYS A 55 11.59 11.17 -10.20
CA LYS A 55 12.28 11.10 -11.50
C LYS A 55 13.01 12.39 -11.87
N ASN A 56 12.45 13.53 -11.49
CA ASN A 56 13.01 14.85 -11.79
C ASN A 56 13.99 15.36 -10.72
N ASP A 57 14.06 14.71 -9.56
CA ASP A 57 14.99 15.05 -8.47
C ASP A 57 15.38 13.79 -7.69
N PRO A 58 16.50 13.14 -8.03
CA PRO A 58 16.95 11.94 -7.36
C PRO A 58 17.27 12.11 -5.86
N LEU A 59 17.38 13.34 -5.34
CA LEU A 59 17.60 13.56 -3.90
C LEU A 59 16.29 13.58 -3.11
N LEU A 60 15.15 13.70 -3.77
CA LEU A 60 13.84 13.76 -3.15
C LEU A 60 13.14 12.40 -3.19
N PHE A 61 12.65 11.95 -2.03
CA PHE A 61 11.88 10.71 -1.90
C PHE A 61 10.44 11.01 -1.49
N LEU A 62 9.48 10.30 -2.07
CA LEU A 62 8.09 10.33 -1.61
C LEU A 62 7.65 8.97 -1.08
N ALA A 63 7.02 8.97 0.08
CA ALA A 63 6.53 7.76 0.74
C ALA A 63 5.21 8.05 1.46
N GLY A 64 4.59 6.99 1.99
CA GLY A 64 3.32 7.10 2.69
C GLY A 64 2.14 7.33 1.75
N GLN A 65 1.04 7.84 2.29
CA GLN A 65 -0.16 8.12 1.49
C GLN A 65 0.13 9.03 0.27
N LEU A 66 1.10 9.94 0.39
CA LEU A 66 1.47 10.85 -0.68
C LEU A 66 2.03 10.11 -1.91
N SER A 67 2.73 8.99 -1.72
CA SER A 67 3.23 8.15 -2.81
C SER A 67 2.15 7.27 -3.44
N GLY A 68 0.92 7.27 -2.92
CA GLY A 68 -0.20 6.49 -3.46
C GLY A 68 -0.34 5.09 -2.86
N VAL A 69 0.12 4.86 -1.63
CA VAL A 69 -0.28 3.67 -0.86
C VAL A 69 -1.40 4.00 0.14
N GLU A 70 -2.21 3.01 0.50
CA GLU A 70 -3.26 3.16 1.51
C GLU A 70 -3.03 2.23 2.69
N GLY A 71 -3.19 2.76 3.90
CA GLY A 71 -3.02 2.01 5.15
C GLY A 71 -1.73 2.38 5.90
N TYR A 72 -1.78 2.19 7.22
CA TYR A 72 -0.66 2.53 8.11
C TYR A 72 0.55 1.63 7.86
N VAL A 73 0.32 0.35 7.59
CA VAL A 73 1.39 -0.63 7.37
C VAL A 73 2.11 -0.32 6.06
N GLU A 74 1.36 -0.08 4.99
CA GLU A 74 1.89 0.26 3.68
C GLU A 74 2.61 1.60 3.70
N SER A 75 2.05 2.59 4.40
CA SER A 75 2.71 3.89 4.54
C SER A 75 4.04 3.78 5.29
N THR A 76 4.06 2.99 6.37
CA THR A 76 5.28 2.73 7.15
C THR A 76 6.31 1.95 6.31
N ALA A 77 5.86 0.96 5.53
CA ALA A 77 6.70 0.18 4.64
C ALA A 77 7.39 1.05 3.58
N MET A 78 6.66 1.96 2.93
CA MET A 78 7.25 2.89 1.96
C MET A 78 8.18 3.89 2.65
N GLY A 79 7.81 4.39 3.83
CA GLY A 79 8.65 5.30 4.61
C GLY A 79 9.97 4.67 5.02
N LEU A 80 9.93 3.41 5.47
CA LEU A 80 11.13 2.63 5.79
C LEU A 80 12.04 2.48 4.57
N LEU A 81 11.49 2.10 3.40
CA LEU A 81 12.27 1.94 2.19
C LEU A 81 12.90 3.26 1.72
N ALA A 82 12.13 4.36 1.72
CA ALA A 82 12.64 5.68 1.39
C ALA A 82 13.76 6.11 2.34
N GLY A 83 13.61 5.84 3.65
CA GLY A 83 14.66 6.11 4.65
C GLY A 83 15.93 5.29 4.42
N ILE A 84 15.80 4.00 4.13
CA ILE A 84 16.93 3.12 3.76
C ILE A 84 17.66 3.67 2.54
N ASN A 85 16.92 3.99 1.46
CA ASN A 85 17.52 4.50 0.24
C ASN A 85 18.14 5.89 0.39
N GLY A 86 17.53 6.76 1.19
CA GLY A 86 18.11 8.06 1.54
C GLY A 86 19.42 7.93 2.32
N ALA A 87 19.49 6.99 3.27
CA ALA A 87 20.71 6.71 4.02
C ALA A 87 21.83 6.10 3.14
N LEU A 88 21.46 5.18 2.23
CA LEU A 88 22.40 4.63 1.25
C LEU A 88 22.98 5.73 0.35
N LEU A 89 22.12 6.60 -0.18
CA LEU A 89 22.55 7.70 -1.04
C LEU A 89 23.47 8.67 -0.30
N ALA A 90 23.14 9.02 0.96
CA ALA A 90 23.97 9.87 1.81
C ALA A 90 25.36 9.27 2.12
N THR A 91 25.50 7.94 2.02
CA THR A 91 26.77 7.23 2.23
C THR A 91 27.46 6.83 0.92
N GLY A 92 27.02 7.37 -0.23
CA GLY A 92 27.59 7.10 -1.55
C GLY A 92 27.27 5.71 -2.11
N LYS A 93 26.29 5.00 -1.53
CA LYS A 93 25.80 3.71 -2.01
C LYS A 93 24.58 3.88 -2.91
N GLY A 94 24.38 2.92 -3.82
CA GLY A 94 23.20 2.89 -4.67
C GLY A 94 21.92 2.56 -3.88
N PRO A 95 20.76 3.11 -4.27
CA PRO A 95 19.47 2.75 -3.69
C PRO A 95 19.08 1.31 -4.07
N VAL A 96 18.17 0.74 -3.29
CA VAL A 96 17.75 -0.65 -3.39
C VAL A 96 16.25 -0.75 -3.62
N VAL A 97 15.84 -1.85 -4.25
CA VAL A 97 14.43 -2.14 -4.56
C VAL A 97 14.10 -3.56 -4.10
N PRO A 98 13.08 -3.74 -3.23
CA PRO A 98 12.68 -5.07 -2.79
C PRO A 98 12.11 -5.92 -3.95
N PRO A 99 12.26 -7.25 -3.91
CA PRO A 99 11.78 -8.13 -4.97
C PRO A 99 10.25 -8.15 -5.04
N PRO A 100 9.66 -8.28 -6.26
CA PRO A 100 8.21 -8.18 -6.48
C PRO A 100 7.39 -9.29 -5.80
N GLU A 101 8.02 -10.39 -5.40
CA GLU A 101 7.43 -11.47 -4.62
C GLU A 101 7.10 -11.05 -3.19
N THR A 102 7.73 -9.98 -2.68
CA THR A 102 7.46 -9.42 -1.35
C THR A 102 6.32 -8.41 -1.39
N ALA A 103 5.66 -8.19 -0.25
CA ALA A 103 4.64 -7.15 -0.13
C ALA A 103 5.18 -5.76 -0.50
N HIS A 104 6.43 -5.45 -0.11
CA HIS A 104 7.07 -4.18 -0.44
C HIS A 104 7.30 -4.03 -1.94
N GLY A 105 7.91 -5.03 -2.58
CA GLY A 105 8.16 -4.99 -4.02
C GLY A 105 6.89 -5.01 -4.86
N ALA A 106 5.86 -5.74 -4.43
CA ALA A 106 4.55 -5.75 -5.07
C ALA A 106 3.89 -4.35 -5.04
N LEU A 107 3.96 -3.65 -3.90
CA LEU A 107 3.50 -2.26 -3.79
C LEU A 107 4.31 -1.32 -4.67
N ILE A 108 5.64 -1.40 -4.64
CA ILE A 108 6.52 -0.58 -5.49
C ILE A 108 6.21 -0.77 -6.98
N ARG A 109 5.98 -2.02 -7.40
CA ARG A 109 5.60 -2.33 -8.77
C ARG A 109 4.23 -1.76 -9.12
N HIS A 110 3.26 -1.79 -8.20
CA HIS A 110 1.98 -1.10 -8.38
C HIS A 110 2.17 0.41 -8.53
N LEU A 111 3.01 1.02 -7.69
CA LEU A 111 3.26 2.46 -7.73
C LEU A 111 3.96 2.92 -9.01
N THR A 112 4.81 2.09 -9.63
CA THR A 112 5.70 2.54 -10.71
C THR A 112 5.40 1.95 -12.08
N ALA A 113 4.71 0.81 -12.14
CA ALA A 113 4.43 0.10 -13.39
C ALA A 113 2.95 0.06 -13.79
N THR A 114 2.05 0.64 -12.99
CA THR A 114 0.64 0.80 -13.36
C THR A 114 0.48 1.86 -14.44
N ASP A 115 -0.48 1.70 -15.36
CA ASP A 115 -0.84 2.74 -16.33
C ASP A 115 -1.24 4.04 -15.59
N PRO A 116 -0.54 5.17 -15.79
CA PRO A 116 -0.85 6.46 -15.18
C PRO A 116 -2.33 6.85 -15.24
N LYS A 117 -3.01 6.56 -16.37
CA LYS A 117 -4.42 6.94 -16.58
C LYS A 117 -5.39 6.19 -15.66
N HIS A 118 -4.96 5.04 -15.15
CA HIS A 118 -5.76 4.16 -14.31
C HIS A 118 -5.17 3.99 -12.91
N PHE A 119 -4.12 4.74 -12.59
CA PHE A 119 -3.47 4.68 -11.29
C PHE A 119 -4.43 5.14 -10.19
N GLN A 120 -4.53 4.31 -9.16
CA GLN A 120 -5.25 4.61 -7.93
C GLN A 120 -4.42 4.15 -6.74
N PRO A 121 -4.51 4.85 -5.60
CA PRO A 121 -3.90 4.38 -4.38
C PRO A 121 -4.38 2.98 -4.00
N SER A 122 -3.50 2.18 -3.42
CA SER A 122 -3.84 0.82 -3.04
C SER A 122 -3.13 0.38 -1.77
N ASN A 123 -3.81 -0.49 -1.03
CA ASN A 123 -3.19 -1.29 0.01
C ASN A 123 -2.64 -2.60 -0.58
N VAL A 124 -1.87 -3.35 0.21
CA VAL A 124 -1.33 -4.62 -0.30
C VAL A 124 -2.46 -5.65 -0.49
N ASN A 125 -2.49 -6.29 -1.66
CA ASN A 125 -3.41 -7.37 -1.95
C ASN A 125 -2.76 -8.41 -2.88
N PHE A 126 -3.28 -9.64 -2.89
CA PHE A 126 -2.69 -10.74 -3.66
C PHE A 126 -2.71 -10.55 -5.18
N GLY A 127 -3.45 -9.57 -5.71
CA GLY A 127 -3.45 -9.20 -7.12
C GLY A 127 -2.21 -8.43 -7.56
N LEU A 128 -1.49 -7.79 -6.62
CA LEU A 128 -0.27 -7.03 -6.92
C LEU A 128 0.97 -7.93 -7.08
N PHE A 129 0.93 -9.12 -6.49
CA PHE A 129 2.04 -10.06 -6.53
C PHE A 129 2.12 -10.77 -7.89
N PRO A 130 3.31 -11.26 -8.28
CA PRO A 130 3.46 -12.11 -9.45
C PRO A 130 2.44 -13.27 -9.49
N PRO A 131 1.98 -13.67 -10.69
CA PRO A 131 1.03 -14.75 -10.84
C PRO A 131 1.66 -16.06 -10.35
N LEU A 132 0.83 -16.91 -9.72
CA LEU A 132 1.27 -18.25 -9.33
C LEU A 132 1.33 -19.14 -10.58
N THR A 133 2.48 -19.77 -10.82
CA THR A 133 2.68 -20.69 -11.94
C THR A 133 2.12 -22.09 -11.67
N ALA A 134 2.04 -22.50 -10.40
CA ALA A 134 1.55 -23.81 -10.00
C ALA A 134 0.04 -23.83 -9.73
N LYS A 135 -0.64 -24.86 -10.26
CA LYS A 135 -2.06 -25.12 -9.96
C LYS A 135 -2.19 -25.66 -8.54
N MET A 136 -2.89 -24.93 -7.67
CA MET A 136 -3.09 -25.31 -6.27
C MET A 136 -4.47 -24.88 -5.74
N ARG A 137 -4.91 -25.51 -4.65
CA ARG A 137 -6.19 -25.21 -3.99
C ARG A 137 -6.14 -23.81 -3.40
N LYS A 138 -7.28 -23.10 -3.37
CA LYS A 138 -7.37 -21.71 -2.92
C LYS A 138 -6.75 -21.47 -1.53
N ARG A 139 -7.00 -22.39 -0.59
CA ARG A 139 -6.50 -22.30 0.80
C ARG A 139 -4.96 -22.39 0.91
N ASP A 140 -4.31 -23.05 -0.06
CA ASP A 140 -2.87 -23.28 -0.04
C ASP A 140 -2.09 -22.10 -0.68
N ARG A 141 -2.78 -21.22 -1.42
CA ARG A 141 -2.17 -20.08 -2.14
C ARG A 141 -1.52 -19.06 -1.21
N GLY A 142 -2.17 -18.73 -0.10
CA GLY A 142 -1.66 -17.76 0.87
C GLY A 142 -0.33 -18.21 1.50
N PRO A 143 -0.30 -19.40 2.14
CA PRO A 143 0.94 -19.98 2.68
C PRO A 143 2.04 -20.13 1.64
N PHE A 144 1.69 -20.54 0.41
CA PHE A 144 2.67 -20.65 -0.68
C PHE A 144 3.28 -19.29 -1.06
N ARG A 145 2.45 -18.24 -1.21
CA ARG A 145 2.93 -16.88 -1.44
C ARG A 145 3.84 -16.39 -0.32
N ALA A 146 3.47 -16.63 0.93
CA ALA A 146 4.29 -16.24 2.08
C ALA A 146 5.67 -16.92 2.06
N ARG A 147 5.74 -18.20 1.70
CA ARG A 147 7.01 -18.92 1.56
C ARG A 147 7.89 -18.33 0.46
N ILE A 148 7.35 -18.05 -0.72
CA ILE A 148 8.11 -17.42 -1.82
C ILE A 148 8.59 -16.03 -1.39
N ALA A 149 7.71 -15.23 -0.80
CA ALA A 149 8.05 -13.88 -0.33
C ALA A 149 9.19 -13.90 0.69
N LEU A 150 9.18 -14.84 1.64
CA LEU A 150 10.23 -14.97 2.65
C LEU A 150 11.57 -15.35 2.02
N LEU A 151 11.59 -16.34 1.12
CA LEU A 151 12.80 -16.75 0.41
C LEU A 151 13.39 -15.60 -0.41
N ALA A 152 12.55 -14.87 -1.15
CA ALA A 152 12.97 -13.72 -1.94
C ALA A 152 13.51 -12.58 -1.05
N LEU A 153 12.88 -12.34 0.10
CA LEU A 153 13.34 -11.33 1.06
C LEU A 153 14.69 -11.70 1.68
N GLU A 154 14.86 -12.95 2.10
CA GLU A 154 16.12 -13.43 2.68
C GLU A 154 17.28 -13.35 1.68
N ASP A 155 17.05 -13.76 0.44
CA ASP A 155 18.03 -13.67 -0.63
C ASP A 155 18.40 -12.20 -0.90
N TRP A 156 17.39 -11.34 -1.03
CA TRP A 156 17.59 -9.91 -1.23
C TRP A 156 18.39 -9.28 -0.09
N ILE A 157 18.04 -9.52 1.17
CA ILE A 157 18.79 -8.96 2.32
C ILE A 157 20.26 -9.38 2.29
N LYS A 158 20.56 -10.65 1.97
CA LYS A 158 21.95 -11.12 1.84
C LYS A 158 22.74 -10.35 0.79
N THR A 159 22.11 -10.02 -0.35
CA THR A 159 22.76 -9.24 -1.41
C THR A 159 23.06 -7.79 -1.03
N GLN A 160 22.42 -7.24 0.02
CA GLN A 160 22.63 -5.85 0.46
C GLN A 160 23.67 -5.70 1.58
N VAL A 161 24.07 -6.80 2.21
CA VAL A 161 25.02 -6.82 3.34
C VAL A 161 26.45 -7.22 2.90
N GLY A 162 26.64 -7.54 1.61
CA GLY A 162 27.96 -7.72 0.98
C GLY A 162 28.57 -6.40 0.52
#